data_AF-A0A850DGW3-F1
#
_entry.id   AF-A0A850DGW3-F1
#
_cell.length_a   1.000
_cell.length_b   1.000
_cell.length_c   1.000
_cell.angle_alpha   90.00
_cell.angle_beta   90.00
_cell.angle_gamma   90.00
#
_symmetry.space_group_name_H-M   'P 1'
#
loop_
_entity.id
_entity.type
_entity.pdbx_description
1 polymer ?
#
loop_
_entity_poly.entity_id
_entity_poly.type
_entity_poly.pdbx_seq_one_letter_code
_entity_poly.pdbx_strand_id
1 'polypeptide(L)'
;MNEEFELDCSAVIADVWLVLDNECDHAGRARLQHHLDTCGSCLAAYGIEEKIKNLLGRKCGGERAPETLRERLKVEIRKSIE
;
A
#
# COMPACT_ATOMS: atom_id res chain seq x y z
N MET A 1 -7.78 -16.84 -26.20
CA MET A 1 -6.64 -16.95 -25.28
C MET A 1 -6.21 -15.52 -25.01
N ASN A 2 -6.30 -15.08 -23.76
CA ASN A 2 -6.43 -13.66 -23.38
C ASN A 2 -5.05 -13.09 -22.98
N GLU A 3 -4.08 -13.16 -23.89
CA GLU A 3 -2.68 -12.78 -23.61
C GLU A 3 -2.54 -11.30 -23.22
N GLU A 4 -3.39 -10.41 -23.77
CA GLU A 4 -3.44 -8.99 -23.35
C GLU A 4 -3.91 -8.82 -21.89
N PHE A 5 -4.82 -9.68 -21.41
CA PHE A 5 -5.28 -9.63 -20.02
C PHE A 5 -4.22 -10.15 -19.05
N GLU A 6 -3.40 -11.13 -19.44
CA GLU A 6 -2.29 -11.60 -18.61
C GLU A 6 -1.19 -10.54 -18.47
N LEU A 7 -0.88 -9.83 -19.56
CA LEU A 7 0.06 -8.70 -19.55
C LEU A 7 -0.46 -7.55 -18.66
N ASP A 8 -1.75 -7.21 -18.76
CA ASP A 8 -2.39 -6.18 -17.91
C ASP A 8 -2.36 -6.56 -16.43
N CYS A 9 -2.66 -7.81 -16.09
CA CYS A 9 -2.58 -8.30 -14.71
C CYS A 9 -1.15 -8.24 -14.14
N SER A 10 -0.13 -8.57 -14.94
CA SER A 10 1.26 -8.53 -14.49
C SER A 10 1.75 -7.11 -14.19
N ALA A 11 1.33 -6.12 -14.98
CA ALA A 11 1.66 -4.72 -14.76
C ALA A 11 1.00 -4.17 -13.49
N VAL A 12 -0.23 -4.61 -13.20
CA VAL A 12 -1.00 -4.21 -12.02
C VAL A 12 -0.39 -4.73 -10.71
N ILE A 13 0.30 -5.88 -10.73
CA ILE A 13 0.99 -6.39 -9.53
C ILE A 13 2.06 -5.42 -9.04
N ALA A 14 2.80 -4.74 -9.93
CA ALA A 14 3.78 -3.73 -9.50
C ALA A 14 3.09 -2.55 -8.77
N ASP A 15 1.95 -2.10 -9.29
CA ASP A 15 1.15 -1.04 -8.67
C ASP A 15 0.57 -1.47 -7.30
N VAL A 16 0.25 -2.75 -7.11
CA VAL A 16 -0.16 -3.31 -5.80
C VAL A 16 0.90 -3.07 -4.74
N TRP A 17 2.17 -3.35 -5.03
CA TRP A 17 3.27 -3.14 -4.09
C TRP A 17 3.40 -1.67 -3.71
N LEU A 18 3.44 -0.78 -4.72
CA LEU A 18 3.53 0.66 -4.50
C LEU A 18 2.36 1.19 -3.66
N VAL A 19 1.13 0.72 -3.92
CA VAL A 19 -0.04 1.14 -3.16
C VAL A 19 0.04 0.65 -1.71
N LEU A 20 0.44 -0.61 -1.50
CA LEU A 20 0.57 -1.18 -0.17
C LEU A 20 1.69 -0.52 0.64
N ASP A 21 2.77 -0.06 0.01
CA ASP A 21 3.86 0.70 0.66
C ASP A 21 3.54 2.19 0.82
N ASN A 22 2.38 2.64 0.33
CA ASN A 22 2.00 4.06 0.30
C ASN A 22 3.00 4.94 -0.49
N GLU A 23 3.62 4.35 -1.52
CA GLU A 23 4.56 4.97 -2.46
C GLU A 23 3.92 5.24 -3.83
N CYS A 24 2.64 4.92 -3.99
CA CYS A 24 1.90 5.16 -5.24
C CYS A 24 1.30 6.57 -5.29
N ASP A 25 1.29 7.16 -6.49
CA ASP A 25 0.60 8.42 -6.76
C ASP A 25 -0.92 8.22 -6.94
N HIS A 26 -1.67 9.33 -7.05
CA HIS A 26 -3.12 9.27 -7.23
C HIS A 26 -3.53 8.55 -8.53
N ALA A 27 -2.74 8.71 -9.59
CA ALA A 27 -3.02 8.10 -10.88
C ALA A 27 -2.87 6.57 -10.83
N GLY A 28 -1.79 6.06 -10.23
CA GLY A 28 -1.57 4.63 -10.05
C GLY A 28 -2.62 4.00 -9.14
N ARG A 29 -3.03 4.68 -8.07
CA ARG A 29 -4.12 4.20 -7.21
C ARG A 29 -5.45 4.08 -7.96
N ALA A 30 -5.77 5.04 -8.83
CA ALA A 30 -6.98 4.99 -9.65
C ALA A 30 -6.95 3.87 -10.70
N ARG A 31 -5.80 3.67 -11.36
CA ARG A 31 -5.61 2.55 -12.32
C ARG A 31 -5.76 1.19 -11.65
N LEU A 32 -5.10 0.99 -10.50
CA LEU A 32 -5.21 -0.23 -9.72
C LEU A 32 -6.67 -0.50 -9.34
N GLN A 33 -7.37 0.50 -8.80
CA GLN A 33 -8.78 0.34 -8.41
C GLN A 33 -9.65 -0.10 -9.58
N HIS A 34 -9.50 0.55 -10.74
CA HIS A 34 -10.26 0.20 -11.93
C HIS A 34 -10.03 -1.24 -12.40
N HIS A 35 -8.79 -1.72 -12.34
CA HIS A 35 -8.48 -3.12 -12.67
C HIS A 35 -9.07 -4.09 -11.63
N LEU A 36 -8.95 -3.80 -10.34
CA LEU A 36 -9.49 -4.65 -9.28
C LEU A 36 -11.04 -4.76 -9.35
N ASP A 37 -11.72 -3.72 -9.83
CA ASP A 37 -13.17 -3.72 -10.02
C ASP A 37 -13.64 -4.67 -11.15
N THR A 38 -12.75 -5.02 -12.08
CA THR A 38 -13.07 -5.84 -13.27
C THR A 38 -12.37 -7.20 -13.27
N CYS A 39 -11.34 -7.40 -12.43
CA CYS A 39 -10.50 -8.59 -12.39
C CYS A 39 -10.51 -9.27 -11.00
N GLY A 40 -11.34 -10.32 -10.86
CA GLY A 40 -11.49 -11.05 -9.59
C GLY A 40 -10.23 -11.80 -9.13
N SER A 41 -9.38 -12.26 -10.05
CA SER A 41 -8.11 -12.92 -9.71
C SER A 41 -7.11 -11.95 -9.09
N CYS A 42 -6.97 -10.75 -9.66
CA CYS A 42 -6.12 -9.72 -9.09
C CYS A 42 -6.66 -9.18 -7.76
N LEU A 43 -7.99 -9.08 -7.60
CA LEU A 43 -8.62 -8.75 -6.32
C LEU A 43 -8.29 -9.78 -5.23
N ALA A 44 -8.35 -11.08 -5.57
CA ALA A 44 -7.96 -12.13 -4.63
C ALA A 44 -6.48 -12.06 -4.25
N ALA A 45 -5.59 -11.85 -5.23
CA ALA A 45 -4.15 -11.70 -4.99
C ALA A 45 -3.84 -10.47 -4.10
N TYR A 46 -4.40 -9.30 -4.45
CA TYR A 46 -4.29 -8.08 -3.66
C TYR A 46 -4.70 -8.30 -2.20
N GLY A 47 -5.86 -8.94 -1.97
CA GLY A 47 -6.35 -9.22 -0.63
C GLY A 47 -5.47 -10.17 0.18
N ILE A 48 -4.69 -11.06 -0.47
CA ILE A 48 -3.70 -11.89 0.20
C ILE A 48 -2.48 -11.05 0.60
N GLU A 49 -1.93 -10.28 -0.35
CA GLU A 49 -0.77 -9.42 -0.11
C GLU A 49 -1.02 -8.39 1.00
N GLU A 50 -2.18 -7.75 1.00
CA GLU A 50 -2.59 -6.81 2.04
C GLU A 50 -2.59 -7.48 3.43
N LYS A 51 -3.17 -8.68 3.54
CA LYS A 51 -3.24 -9.44 4.79
C LYS A 51 -1.86 -9.85 5.29
N ILE A 52 -0.98 -10.31 4.39
CA ILE A 52 0.39 -10.68 4.73
C ILE A 52 1.14 -9.46 5.23
N LYS A 53 1.09 -8.34 4.51
CA LYS A 53 1.74 -7.09 4.92
C LYS A 53 1.24 -6.60 6.27
N ASN A 54 -0.07 -6.65 6.50
CA ASN A 54 -0.66 -6.28 7.78
C ASN A 54 -0.18 -7.17 8.93
N LEU A 55 -0.12 -8.49 8.69
CA LEU A 55 0.36 -9.45 9.66
C LEU A 55 1.84 -9.21 10.00
N LEU A 56 2.68 -9.01 8.98
CA LEU A 56 4.10 -8.70 9.15
C LEU A 56 4.29 -7.38 9.90
N GLY A 57 3.56 -6.32 9.56
CA GLY A 57 3.62 -5.06 10.29
C GLY A 57 3.28 -5.21 11.78
N ARG A 58 2.33 -6.09 12.12
CA ARG A 58 1.94 -6.36 13.51
C ARG A 58 2.91 -7.27 14.27
N LYS A 59 3.51 -8.25 13.61
CA LYS A 59 4.32 -9.30 14.24
C LYS A 59 5.83 -9.08 14.14
N CYS A 60 6.25 -8.34 13.13
CA CYS A 60 7.65 -8.16 12.75
C CYS A 60 8.03 -6.69 12.55
N GLY A 61 7.12 -5.73 12.80
CA GLY A 61 7.30 -4.29 12.56
C GLY A 61 8.33 -3.56 13.44
N GLY A 62 9.22 -4.29 14.13
CA GLY A 62 10.28 -3.73 14.96
C GLY A 62 9.84 -3.18 16.31
N GLU A 63 10.75 -2.47 16.97
CA GLU A 63 10.49 -1.80 18.25
C GLU A 63 9.62 -0.56 18.05
N ARG A 64 8.63 -0.37 18.93
CA ARG A 64 7.82 0.86 18.92
C ARG A 64 8.72 2.05 19.24
N ALA A 65 8.62 3.10 18.43
CA ALA A 65 9.30 4.35 18.72
C ALA A 65 8.97 4.84 20.14
N PRO A 66 9.96 5.34 20.89
CA PRO A 66 9.76 5.79 22.27
C PRO A 66 8.80 6.99 22.33
N GLU A 67 8.03 7.08 23.42
CA GLU A 67 7.01 8.12 23.60
C GLU A 67 7.60 9.54 23.54
N THR A 68 8.81 9.70 24.08
CA THR A 68 9.54 10.98 24.08
C THR A 68 9.79 11.51 22.67
N LEU A 69 10.06 10.64 21.69
CA LEU A 69 10.21 11.05 20.29
C LEU A 69 8.88 11.54 19.71
N ARG A 70 7.78 10.86 20.05
CA ARG A 70 6.44 11.22 19.58
C ARG A 70 5.98 12.56 20.15
N GLU A 71 6.27 12.84 21.41
CA GLU A 71 5.96 14.12 22.06
C GLU A 71 6.74 15.27 21.40
N ARG A 72 8.04 15.08 21.18
CA ARG A 72 8.88 16.06 20.49
C ARG A 72 8.36 16.36 19.09
N LEU A 73 8.03 15.34 18.30
CA LEU A 73 7.48 15.52 16.95
C LEU A 73 6.16 16.31 16.95
N LYS A 74 5.25 16.04 17.89
CA LYS A 74 3.98 16.79 18.00
C LYS A 74 4.20 18.28 18.26
N VAL A 75 5.19 18.63 19.09
CA VAL A 75 5.53 20.03 19.37
C VAL A 75 6.10 20.70 18.12
N GLU A 76 7.06 20.07 17.45
CA GLU A 76 7.70 20.65 16.28
C GLU A 76 6.72 20.80 15.10
N ILE A 77 5.87 19.81 14.84
CA ILE A 77 4.85 19.91 13.78
C ILE A 77 3.91 21.09 14.04
N ARG A 78 3.48 21.33 15.29
CA ARG A 78 2.61 22.47 15.61
C ARG A 78 3.29 23.81 15.33
N LYS A 79 4.56 23.95 15.70
CA LYS A 79 5.35 25.18 15.43
C LYS A 79 5.53 25.43 13.94
N SER A 80 5.68 24.38 13.12
CA SER A 80 5.91 24.53 11.67
C SER A 80 4.65 24.93 10.88
N ILE A 81 3.48 24.96 11.51
CA ILE A 81 2.20 25.36 10.88
C ILE A 81 1.81 26.80 11.29
N GLU A 82 2.57 27.43 12.19
CA GLU A 82 2.48 28.86 12.55
C GLU A 82 3.35 29.72 11.63
#